data_AF-A0A355S3U7-F1
#
_entry.id   AF-A0A355S3U7-F1
#
_cell.length_a   1.000
_cell.length_b   1.000
_cell.length_c   1.000
_cell.angle_alpha   90.00
_cell.angle_beta   90.00
_cell.angle_gamma   90.00
#
_symmetry.space_group_name_H-M   'P 1'
#
loop_
_entity.id
_entity.type
_entity.pdbx_description
1 polymer ?
#
loop_
_entity_poly.entity_id
_entity_poly.type
_entity_poly.pdbx_seq_one_letter_code
_entity_poly.pdbx_strand_id
1 'polypeptide(L)' 'NRYLSEYANIIVGRMGIPYRERNICVISIVVDGTTDEISALTGKLGSIKGVNVKTAFSNKKY' A
#
# COMPACT_ATOMS: atom_id res chain seq x y z
N ASN A 1 2.75 -6.14 8.04
CA ASN A 1 1.80 -7.19 7.59
C ASN A 1 0.40 -7.07 8.19
N ARG A 2 0.23 -6.94 9.53
CA ARG A 2 -1.11 -6.82 10.15
C ARG A 2 -2.01 -5.76 9.50
N TYR A 3 -1.49 -4.55 9.26
CA TYR A 3 -2.25 -3.50 8.58
C TYR A 3 -2.67 -3.85 7.15
N LEU A 4 -1.93 -4.69 6.42
CA LEU A 4 -2.37 -5.11 5.08
C LEU A 4 -3.51 -6.13 5.17
N SER A 5 -3.45 -7.02 6.17
CA SER A 5 -4.50 -8.00 6.42
C SER A 5 -5.82 -7.34 6.87
N GLU A 6 -5.75 -6.26 7.64
CA GLU A 6 -6.94 -5.48 8.06
C GLU A 6 -7.72 -4.87 6.89
N TYR A 7 -7.05 -4.58 5.77
CA TYR A 7 -7.63 -3.97 4.56
C TYR A 7 -7.63 -4.94 3.38
N ALA A 8 -7.59 -6.25 3.64
CA ALA A 8 -7.52 -7.26 2.59
C ALA A 8 -8.72 -7.21 1.63
N ASN A 9 -9.87 -6.70 2.10
CA ASN A 9 -11.09 -6.53 1.32
C ASN A 9 -10.95 -5.54 0.15
N ILE A 10 -10.07 -4.53 0.27
CA ILE A 10 -9.83 -3.53 -0.78
C ILE A 10 -8.57 -3.82 -1.59
N ILE A 11 -7.79 -4.86 -1.26
CA ILE A 11 -6.54 -5.17 -1.95
C ILE A 11 -6.82 -6.12 -3.11
N VAL A 12 -6.66 -5.61 -4.34
CA VAL A 12 -6.80 -6.39 -5.58
C VAL A 12 -5.54 -7.24 -5.82
N GLY A 13 -4.38 -6.71 -5.45
CA GLY A 13 -3.12 -7.43 -5.64
C GLY A 13 -1.95 -6.76 -4.93
N ARG A 14 -0.86 -7.51 -4.75
CA ARG A 14 0.38 -6.99 -4.18
C ARG A 14 1.61 -7.66 -4.78
N MET A 15 2.68 -6.92 -4.88
CA MET A 15 4.00 -7.39 -5.33
C MET A 15 5.07 -6.92 -4.34
N GLY A 16 5.92 -7.85 -3.88
CA GLY A 16 7.07 -7.55 -3.05
C GLY A 16 8.36 -7.69 -3.84
N ILE A 17 9.21 -6.67 -3.82
CA ILE A 17 10.49 -6.64 -4.52
C ILE A 17 11.59 -6.38 -3.50
N PRO A 18 12.37 -7.40 -3.11
CA PRO A 18 13.53 -7.21 -2.26
C PRO A 18 14.66 -6.56 -3.06
N TYR A 19 15.05 -5.33 -2.71
CA TYR A 19 16.14 -4.62 -3.37
C TYR A 19 17.40 -4.65 -2.48
N ARG A 20 18.08 -5.80 -2.52
CA ARG A 20 19.22 -6.12 -1.64
C ARG A 20 20.35 -5.12 -1.71
N GLU A 21 20.68 -4.63 -2.92
CA GLU A 21 21.77 -3.67 -3.15
C GLU A 21 21.58 -2.35 -2.39
N ARG A 22 20.33 -1.97 -2.11
CA ARG A 22 19.99 -0.77 -1.34
C ARG A 22 19.55 -1.08 0.09
N ASN A 23 19.59 -2.36 0.49
CA ASN A 23 19.10 -2.86 1.77
C ASN A 23 17.66 -2.41 2.09
N ILE A 24 16.79 -2.37 1.07
CA ILE A 24 15.37 -2.02 1.20
C ILE A 24 14.47 -3.08 0.57
N CYS A 25 13.20 -3.06 0.94
CA CYS A 25 12.15 -3.84 0.29
C CYS A 25 11.07 -2.89 -0.23
N VAL A 26 10.68 -3.05 -1.49
CA VAL A 26 9.56 -2.32 -2.09
C VAL A 26 8.33 -3.21 -2.07
N ILE A 27 7.20 -2.65 -1.65
CA ILE A 27 5.90 -3.32 -1.73
C ILE A 27 5.00 -2.45 -2.59
N SER A 28 4.52 -3.00 -3.70
CA SER A 28 3.49 -2.40 -4.54
C SER A 28 2.16 -3.06 -4.23
N ILE A 29 1.11 -2.26 -4.06
CA ILE A 29 -0.23 -2.73 -3.71
C ILE A 29 -1.21 -2.03 -4.63
N VAL A 30 -2.06 -2.81 -5.29
CA VAL A 30 -3.19 -2.31 -6.07
C VAL A 30 -4.42 -2.44 -5.18
N VAL A 31 -5.13 -1.33 -5.01
CA VAL A 31 -6.32 -1.24 -4.17
C VAL A 31 -7.51 -0.76 -4.98
N ASP A 32 -8.69 -1.30 -4.66
CA ASP A 32 -9.98 -0.87 -5.15
C ASP A 32 -10.91 -0.66 -3.95
N GLY A 33 -11.32 0.59 -3.75
CA GLY A 33 -12.03 1.02 -2.56
C GLY A 33 -12.24 2.53 -2.55
N THR A 34 -12.89 3.02 -1.50
CA THR A 34 -13.16 4.45 -1.37
C THR A 34 -11.88 5.24 -1.04
N THR A 35 -11.86 6.54 -1.37
CA THR A 35 -10.75 7.43 -1.01
C THR A 35 -10.48 7.43 0.50
N ASP A 36 -11.52 7.30 1.32
CA ASP A 36 -11.39 7.24 2.79
C ASP A 36 -10.67 5.96 3.25
N GLU A 37 -11.08 4.80 2.74
CA GLU A 37 -10.43 3.52 3.04
C GLU A 37 -8.94 3.51 2.62
N ILE A 38 -8.65 4.02 1.42
CA ILE A 38 -7.28 4.14 0.91
C ILE A 38 -6.46 5.12 1.78
N SER A 39 -7.04 6.24 2.18
CA SER A 39 -6.38 7.23 3.05
C SER A 39 -6.12 6.67 4.44
N ALA A 40 -7.06 5.90 5.01
CA ALA A 40 -6.89 5.26 6.30
C ALA A 40 -5.77 4.20 6.28
N LEU A 41 -5.72 3.36 5.23
CA LEU A 41 -4.65 2.38 5.04
C LEU A 41 -3.29 3.07 4.90
N THR A 42 -3.19 4.08 4.02
CA THR A 42 -1.92 4.76 3.75
C THR A 42 -1.43 5.54 4.96
N GLY A 43 -2.32 6.14 5.75
CA GLY A 43 -2.00 6.78 7.02
C GLY A 43 -1.44 5.78 8.06
N LYS A 44 -2.08 4.61 8.21
CA LYS A 44 -1.58 3.54 9.10
C LYS A 44 -0.22 3.00 8.65
N LEU A 45 0.02 2.87 7.35
CA LEU A 45 1.32 2.43 6.83
C LEU A 45 2.40 3.51 7.00
N GLY A 46 2.04 4.78 6.82
CA GLY A 46 2.96 5.91 6.95
C GLY A 46 3.37 6.22 8.40
N SER A 47 2.60 5.77 9.40
CA SER A 47 2.98 5.90 10.80
C SER A 47 4.04 4.88 11.26
N ILE A 48 4.33 3.87 10.45
CA ILE A 48 5.35 2.87 10.76
C ILE A 48 6.73 3.48 10.58
N LYS A 49 7.52 3.51 11.66
CA LYS A 49 8.89 4.02 11.63
C LYS A 49 9.74 3.28 10.60
N GLY A 50 10.36 4.04 9.70
CA GLY A 50 11.23 3.50 8.65
C GLY A 50 10.51 3.02 7.38
N VAL A 51 9.20 3.19 7.30
CA VAL A 51 8.41 2.91 6.08
C VAL A 51 8.12 4.21 5.36
N ASN A 52 8.31 4.23 4.04
CA ASN A 52 7.85 5.31 3.18
C ASN A 52 6.69 4.82 2.32
N VAL A 53 5.62 5.61 2.26
CA VAL A 53 4.40 5.28 1.52
C VAL A 53 4.17 6.38 0.49
N LYS A 54 3.84 5.97 -0.73
CA LYS A 54 3.35 6.85 -1.79
C LYS A 54 2.08 6.27 -2.37
N THR A 55 1.11 7.13 -2.60
CA THR A 55 -0.20 6.76 -3.13
C THR A 55 -0.41 7.50 -4.44
N ALA A 56 -0.87 6.78 -5.46
CA ALA A 56 -1.27 7.35 -6.74
C ALA A 56 -2.68 6.86 -7.05
N PHE A 57 -3.56 7.76 -7.46
CA PHE A 57 -4.93 7.45 -7.83
C PHE A 57 -5.06 7.37 -9.34
N SER A 58 -5.73 6.33 -9.83
CA SER A 58 -6.13 6.24 -11.24
C SER A 58 -7.51 6.85 -11.38
N ASN A 59 -7.65 7.90 -12.19
CA ASN A 59 -8.93 8.57 -12.43
C ASN A 59 -9.76 7.88 -13.55
N LYS A 60 -9.36 6.67 -13.95
CA LYS A 60 -9.91 5.99 -15.12
C LYS A 60 -11.09 5.13 -14.69
N LYS A 61 -12.30 5.57 -15.06
CA LYS A 61 -13.54 4.78 -14.92
C LYS A 61 -13.55 3.74 -16.06
N TYR A 62 -13.62 2.47 -15.71
CA TYR A 62 -13.90 1.37 -16.63
C TYR A 62 -15.38 0.99 -16.50
#